data_AF-A0A4S4BBU4-F1
#
_entry.id   AF-A0A4S4BBU4-F1
#
_cell.length_a   1.000
_cell.length_b   1.000
_cell.length_c   1.000
_cell.angle_alpha   90.00
_cell.angle_beta   90.00
_cell.angle_gamma   90.00
#
_symmetry.space_group_name_H-M   'P 1'
#
loop_
_entity.id
_entity.type
_entity.pdbx_description
1 polymer ?
#
loop_
_entity_poly.entity_id
_entity_poly.type
_entity_poly.pdbx_seq_one_letter_code
_entity_poly.pdbx_strand_id
1 'polypeptide(L)'
;MKFLFLLTTCLVMNACTAPASIAGSAVKLSQAKQKAARAEGMAYMMFLRMGLMVAYIDAGNKVLSTMDCADARLGEPRPLEILKVTQCKAQIISYKEYTIAAEFNNGFAFVADQDGVRQVEAAQLPVLK
;
A
#
# COMPACT_ATOMS: atom_id res chain seq x y z
N MET A 1 -46.18 -49.92 -45.09
CA MET A 1 -44.72 -49.70 -44.90
C MET A 1 -44.54 -48.61 -43.85
N LYS A 2 -44.08 -48.98 -42.66
CA LYS A 2 -43.90 -48.09 -41.49
C LYS A 2 -42.39 -47.82 -41.37
N PHE A 3 -41.97 -46.56 -41.47
CA PHE A 3 -40.57 -46.17 -41.42
C PHE A 3 -40.09 -46.01 -39.97
N LEU A 4 -39.01 -46.74 -39.70
CA LEU A 4 -38.03 -46.61 -38.64
C LEU A 4 -37.36 -45.22 -38.72
N PHE A 5 -37.11 -44.54 -37.60
CA PHE A 5 -35.74 -44.32 -37.08
C PHE A 5 -35.74 -43.46 -35.80
N LEU A 6 -34.94 -43.96 -34.86
CA LEU A 6 -34.72 -43.49 -33.49
C LEU A 6 -33.87 -42.21 -33.41
N LEU A 7 -34.03 -41.53 -32.27
CA LEU A 7 -33.02 -40.83 -31.46
C LEU A 7 -31.67 -40.54 -32.13
N THR A 8 -31.31 -39.26 -32.28
CA THR A 8 -30.09 -38.64 -31.70
C THR A 8 -29.87 -37.24 -32.27
N THR A 9 -30.10 -36.20 -31.48
CA THR A 9 -29.30 -34.96 -31.53
C THR A 9 -29.48 -34.21 -30.22
N CYS A 10 -28.78 -34.72 -29.22
CA CYS A 10 -28.36 -33.99 -28.04
C CYS A 10 -27.34 -32.92 -28.44
N LEU A 11 -27.34 -31.81 -27.70
CA LEU A 11 -26.27 -30.81 -27.59
C LEU A 11 -25.88 -30.03 -28.86
N VAL A 12 -26.32 -28.76 -28.93
CA VAL A 12 -25.37 -27.64 -28.87
C VAL A 12 -26.02 -26.48 -28.11
N MET A 13 -26.05 -26.58 -26.78
CA MET A 13 -26.15 -25.39 -25.95
C MET A 13 -24.85 -24.60 -26.14
N ASN A 14 -24.94 -23.45 -26.80
CA ASN A 14 -23.87 -22.45 -26.88
C ASN A 14 -23.60 -21.89 -25.47
N ALA A 15 -22.87 -22.66 -24.67
CA ALA A 15 -22.15 -22.13 -23.54
C ALA A 15 -21.01 -21.27 -24.09
N CYS A 16 -21.21 -19.96 -24.11
CA CYS A 16 -20.11 -18.99 -24.12
C CYS A 16 -19.30 -19.18 -22.82
N THR A 17 -18.42 -20.17 -22.80
CA THR A 17 -17.35 -20.23 -21.82
C THR A 17 -16.35 -19.13 -22.19
N ALA A 18 -16.47 -17.98 -21.54
CA ALA A 18 -15.39 -17.00 -21.52
C ALA A 18 -14.11 -17.74 -21.08
N PRO A 19 -13.00 -17.63 -21.82
CA PRO A 19 -11.82 -18.43 -21.57
C PRO A 19 -11.24 -18.09 -20.19
N ALA A 20 -11.19 -19.09 -19.32
CA ALA A 20 -10.65 -19.00 -17.95
C ALA A 20 -9.21 -18.44 -17.88
N SER A 21 -8.48 -18.37 -18.99
CA SER A 21 -7.11 -17.83 -19.04
C SER A 21 -7.02 -16.30 -18.91
N ILE A 22 -8.06 -15.56 -19.30
CA ILE A 22 -8.07 -14.08 -19.21
C ILE A 22 -8.34 -13.63 -17.78
N ALA A 23 -9.31 -14.26 -17.10
CA ALA A 23 -9.62 -13.98 -15.70
C ALA A 23 -8.42 -14.33 -14.77
N GLY A 24 -7.75 -15.46 -15.01
CA GLY A 24 -6.58 -15.87 -14.22
C GLY A 24 -5.37 -14.93 -14.37
N SER A 25 -5.15 -14.38 -15.57
CA SER A 25 -4.07 -13.43 -15.82
C SER A 25 -4.33 -12.05 -15.19
N ALA A 26 -5.58 -11.58 -15.22
CA ALA A 26 -5.98 -10.32 -14.60
C ALA A 26 -5.81 -10.34 -13.07
N VAL A 27 -6.17 -11.46 -12.41
CA VAL A 27 -6.00 -11.65 -10.97
C VAL A 27 -4.52 -11.65 -10.57
N LYS A 28 -3.64 -12.29 -11.34
CA LYS A 28 -2.19 -12.28 -11.07
C LYS A 28 -1.60 -10.88 -11.19
N LEU A 29 -2.02 -10.10 -12.20
CA LEU A 29 -1.56 -8.73 -12.37
C LEU A 29 -2.02 -7.81 -11.24
N SER A 30 -3.28 -7.93 -10.80
CA SER A 30 -3.78 -7.11 -9.68
C SER A 30 -3.06 -7.43 -8.37
N GLN A 31 -2.80 -8.71 -8.09
CA GLN A 31 -2.00 -9.13 -6.94
C GLN A 31 -0.56 -8.61 -7.00
N ALA A 32 0.07 -8.66 -8.18
CA ALA A 32 1.41 -8.11 -8.38
C ALA A 32 1.45 -6.60 -8.12
N LYS A 33 0.45 -5.85 -8.61
CA LYS A 33 0.33 -4.41 -8.36
C LYS A 33 0.16 -4.08 -6.87
N GLN A 34 -0.69 -4.83 -6.14
CA GLN A 34 -0.85 -4.65 -4.70
C GLN A 34 0.45 -4.93 -3.94
N LYS A 35 1.18 -5.99 -4.32
CA LYS A 35 2.48 -6.31 -3.72
C LYS A 35 3.50 -5.20 -3.97
N ALA A 36 3.55 -4.67 -5.19
CA ALA A 36 4.44 -3.56 -5.55
C ALA A 36 4.08 -2.28 -4.77
N ALA A 37 2.79 -1.91 -4.71
CA ALA A 37 2.31 -0.78 -3.90
C ALA A 37 2.70 -0.93 -2.42
N ARG A 38 2.51 -2.13 -1.85
CA ARG A 38 2.91 -2.39 -0.47
C ARG A 38 4.42 -2.23 -0.26
N ALA A 39 5.24 -2.76 -1.17
CA ALA A 39 6.69 -2.64 -1.09
C ALA A 39 7.15 -1.18 -1.20
N GLU A 40 6.54 -0.40 -2.08
CA GLU A 40 6.79 1.03 -2.23
C GLU A 40 6.44 1.80 -0.95
N GLY A 41 5.27 1.56 -0.38
CA GLY A 41 4.86 2.19 0.88
C GLY A 41 5.80 1.84 2.03
N MET A 42 6.21 0.58 2.15
CA MET A 42 7.20 0.15 3.14
C MET A 42 8.54 0.87 2.96
N ALA A 43 9.05 0.96 1.73
CA ALA A 43 10.31 1.64 1.42
C ALA A 43 10.26 3.14 1.75
N TYR A 44 9.17 3.81 1.37
CA TYR A 44 8.92 5.21 1.68
C TYR A 44 8.94 5.47 3.19
N MET A 45 8.26 4.63 3.97
CA MET A 45 8.21 4.75 5.43
C MET A 45 9.55 4.46 6.10
N MET A 46 10.33 3.51 5.58
CA MET A 46 11.70 3.27 6.06
C MET A 46 12.60 4.48 5.82
N PHE A 47 12.48 5.13 4.65
CA PHE A 47 13.23 6.36 4.37
C PHE A 47 12.83 7.47 5.34
N LEU A 48 11.54 7.72 5.52
CA LEU A 48 11.04 8.72 6.47
C LEU A 48 11.54 8.46 7.89
N ARG A 49 11.54 7.20 8.33
CA ARG A 49 12.08 6.82 9.63
C ARG A 49 13.54 7.22 9.77
N MET A 50 14.38 6.92 8.78
CA MET A 50 15.79 7.33 8.79
C MET A 50 15.92 8.86 8.80
N GLY A 51 15.18 9.56 7.94
CA GLY A 51 15.18 11.02 7.88
C GLY A 51 14.78 11.67 9.20
N LEU A 52 13.78 11.12 9.90
CA LEU A 52 13.34 11.60 11.21
C LEU A 52 14.42 11.43 12.29
N MET A 53 15.13 10.30 12.27
CA MET A 53 16.24 10.06 13.21
C MET A 53 17.40 11.02 12.94
N VAL A 54 17.74 11.27 11.67
CA VAL A 54 18.77 12.25 11.30
C VAL A 54 18.36 13.65 11.72
N ALA A 55 17.13 14.08 11.41
CA ALA A 55 16.61 15.38 11.81
C ALA A 55 16.65 15.59 13.34
N TYR A 56 16.38 14.54 14.12
CA TYR A 56 16.46 14.58 15.57
C TYR A 56 17.89 14.74 16.08
N ILE A 57 18.85 14.01 15.48
CA ILE A 57 20.29 14.17 15.77
C ILE A 57 20.75 15.59 15.46
N ASP A 58 20.42 16.10 14.27
CA ASP A 58 20.82 17.42 13.79
C ASP A 58 20.23 18.56 14.65
N ALA A 59 19.04 18.34 15.22
CA ALA A 59 18.43 19.24 16.20
C ALA A 59 19.06 19.17 17.60
N GLY A 60 20.12 18.39 17.78
CA GLY A 60 20.79 18.19 19.06
C GLY A 60 20.00 17.31 20.02
N ASN A 61 19.27 16.32 19.51
CA ASN A 61 18.39 15.42 20.28
C ASN A 61 17.26 16.17 21.02
N LYS A 62 16.73 17.23 20.42
CA LYS A 62 15.57 17.96 20.94
C LYS A 62 14.28 17.40 20.33
N VAL A 63 13.22 17.39 21.14
CA VAL A 63 11.87 17.06 20.66
C VAL A 63 11.55 17.89 19.42
N LEU A 64 11.10 17.21 18.38
CA LEU A 64 10.57 17.86 17.19
C LEU A 64 9.06 17.80 17.26
N SER A 65 8.43 18.98 17.18
CA SER A 65 6.98 19.09 17.02
C SER A 65 6.52 18.31 15.79
N THR A 66 5.26 17.92 15.78
CA THR A 66 4.63 17.30 14.62
C THR A 66 4.90 18.11 13.36
N MET A 67 5.32 17.42 12.31
CA MET A 67 5.66 18.00 11.02
C MET A 67 5.06 17.20 9.88
N ASP A 68 4.87 17.85 8.74
CA ASP A 68 4.57 17.15 7.49
C ASP A 68 5.76 16.33 7.04
N CYS A 69 5.51 15.15 6.47
CA CYS A 69 6.57 14.30 5.93
C CYS A 69 7.31 14.93 4.72
N ALA A 70 6.77 16.02 4.17
CA ALA A 70 7.41 16.84 3.15
C ALA A 70 8.37 17.90 3.73
N ASP A 71 8.52 17.96 5.06
CA ASP A 71 9.50 18.84 5.71
C ASP A 71 10.92 18.52 5.21
N ALA A 72 11.65 19.54 4.77
CA ALA A 72 12.97 19.40 4.18
C ALA A 72 13.99 18.71 5.11
N ARG A 73 13.78 18.80 6.43
CA ARG A 73 14.62 18.11 7.43
C ARG A 73 14.59 16.58 7.29
N LEU A 74 13.53 16.05 6.68
CA LEU A 74 13.38 14.60 6.45
C LEU A 74 14.01 14.13 5.12
N GLY A 75 14.65 15.03 4.36
CA GLY A 75 15.33 14.71 3.10
C GLY A 75 14.40 14.57 1.89
N GLU A 76 13.20 15.15 1.96
CA GLU A 76 12.21 15.19 0.87
C GLU A 76 11.91 13.83 0.21
N PRO A 77 11.55 12.78 0.99
CA PRO A 77 11.21 11.50 0.40
C PRO A 77 10.01 11.64 -0.54
N ARG A 78 10.11 10.95 -1.66
CA ARG A 78 8.99 10.75 -2.59
C ARG A 78 8.71 9.26 -2.73
N PRO A 79 7.43 8.83 -2.67
CA PRO A 79 7.07 7.51 -3.14
C PRO A 79 7.47 7.37 -4.62
N LEU A 80 7.50 6.13 -5.10
CA LEU A 80 7.69 5.89 -6.53
C LEU A 80 6.35 6.19 -7.25
N GLU A 81 6.14 5.60 -8.42
CA GLU A 81 5.03 5.98 -9.29
C GLU A 81 3.68 5.38 -8.87
N ILE A 82 3.63 4.37 -8.00
CA ILE A 82 2.41 3.63 -7.71
C ILE A 82 1.56 4.34 -6.65
N LEU A 83 2.21 4.90 -5.63
CA LEU A 83 1.55 5.55 -4.51
C LEU A 83 1.70 7.08 -4.57
N LYS A 84 0.64 7.77 -4.15
CA LYS A 84 0.70 9.21 -3.87
C LYS A 84 0.28 9.44 -2.42
N VAL A 85 1.12 10.15 -1.67
CA VAL A 85 0.82 10.54 -0.29
C VAL A 85 -0.37 11.49 -0.30
N THR A 86 -1.43 11.15 0.43
CA THR A 86 -2.59 12.02 0.65
C THR A 86 -2.49 12.74 1.99
N GLN A 87 -1.94 12.06 3.00
CA GLN A 87 -1.64 12.62 4.31
C GLN A 87 -0.36 11.99 4.84
N CYS A 88 0.55 12.78 5.40
CA CYS A 88 1.68 12.21 6.14
C CYS A 88 2.20 13.17 7.19
N LYS A 89 2.28 12.68 8.43
CA LYS A 89 2.83 13.41 9.58
C LYS A 89 3.89 12.58 10.28
N ALA A 90 4.85 13.27 10.89
CA ALA A 90 5.91 12.67 11.70
C ALA A 90 6.09 13.45 13.00
N GLN A 91 6.41 12.74 14.08
CA GLN A 91 6.73 13.29 15.39
C GLN A 91 7.85 12.47 16.03
N ILE A 92 8.76 13.14 16.74
CA ILE A 92 9.78 12.46 17.55
C ILE A 92 10.00 13.20 18.86
N ILE A 93 9.83 12.48 19.96
CA ILE A 93 10.16 12.90 21.33
C ILE A 93 11.54 12.34 21.70
N SER A 94 11.83 11.10 21.32
CA SER A 94 13.14 10.45 21.48
C SER A 94 13.32 9.30 20.48
N TYR A 95 14.52 8.69 20.43
CA TYR A 95 14.75 7.46 19.65
C TYR A 95 13.81 6.30 20.01
N LYS A 96 13.30 6.29 21.24
CA LYS A 96 12.36 5.27 21.74
C LYS A 96 10.91 5.73 21.63
N GLU A 97 10.67 6.98 21.25
CA GLU A 97 9.34 7.59 21.21
C GLU A 97 9.20 8.48 19.98
N TYR A 98 8.79 7.86 18.87
CA TYR A 98 8.49 8.53 17.61
C TYR A 98 7.31 7.84 16.93
N THR A 99 6.67 8.57 16.02
CA THR A 99 5.59 8.04 15.18
C THR A 99 5.60 8.75 13.84
N ILE A 100 5.45 7.97 12.77
CA ILE A 100 5.22 8.45 11.42
C ILE A 100 3.97 7.77 10.91
N ALA A 101 3.02 8.54 10.41
CA ALA A 101 1.75 8.05 9.90
C ALA A 101 1.56 8.57 8.49
N ALA A 102 1.32 7.67 7.53
CA ALA A 102 1.11 8.03 6.14
C ALA A 102 -0.12 7.31 5.58
N GLU A 103 -0.95 8.04 4.85
CA GLU A 103 -2.02 7.55 4.01
C GLU A 103 -1.71 7.83 2.54
N PHE A 104 -2.12 6.91 1.67
CA PHE A 104 -1.92 6.99 0.24
C PHE A 104 -3.25 6.89 -0.53
N ASN A 105 -3.26 7.45 -1.74
CA ASN A 105 -4.43 7.57 -2.63
C ASN A 105 -5.17 6.26 -2.97
N ASN A 106 -4.56 5.09 -2.75
CA ASN A 106 -5.15 3.78 -3.06
C ASN A 106 -5.63 3.03 -1.80
N GLY A 107 -5.84 3.75 -0.68
CA GLY A 107 -6.30 3.17 0.59
C GLY A 107 -5.21 2.46 1.40
N PHE A 108 -3.96 2.51 0.94
CA PHE A 108 -2.83 2.03 1.73
C PHE A 108 -2.54 3.03 2.86
N ALA A 109 -2.32 2.52 4.05
CA ALA A 109 -1.93 3.29 5.21
C ALA A 109 -0.81 2.58 5.96
N PHE A 110 0.16 3.35 6.46
CA PHE A 110 1.32 2.81 7.14
C PHE A 110 1.67 3.62 8.38
N VAL A 111 2.18 2.90 9.38
CA VAL A 111 2.77 3.49 10.59
C VAL A 111 4.22 3.02 10.70
N ALA A 112 5.10 3.95 11.08
CA ALA A 112 6.43 3.63 11.55
C ALA A 112 6.62 4.17 12.97
N ASP A 113 6.90 3.27 13.90
CA ASP A 113 7.12 3.55 15.32
C ASP A 113 8.11 2.51 15.90
N GLN A 114 8.10 2.28 17.20
CA GLN A 114 9.00 1.38 17.92
C GLN A 114 8.83 -0.08 17.50
N ASP A 115 7.63 -0.45 17.04
CA ASP A 115 7.31 -1.80 16.56
C ASP A 115 7.75 -2.00 15.11
N GLY A 116 8.39 -0.98 14.52
CA GLY A 116 8.87 -0.99 13.14
C GLY A 116 7.87 -0.38 12.18
N VAL A 117 8.05 -0.70 10.89
CA VAL A 117 7.18 -0.23 9.82
C VAL A 117 6.13 -1.29 9.53
N ARG A 118 4.85 -0.91 9.53
CA ARG A 118 3.74 -1.82 9.23
C ARG A 118 2.64 -1.14 8.45
N GLN A 119 1.95 -1.93 7.63
CA GLN A 119 0.68 -1.53 7.03
C GLN A 119 -0.43 -1.65 8.08
N VAL A 120 -1.33 -0.67 8.10
CA VAL A 120 -2.52 -0.65 8.95
C VAL A 120 -3.73 -0.28 8.10
N GLU A 121 -4.93 -0.40 8.67
CA GLU A 121 -6.11 0.22 8.07
C GLU A 121 -6.06 1.74 8.25
N ALA A 122 -6.56 2.51 7.28
CA ALA A 122 -6.51 3.98 7.35
C ALA A 122 -7.18 4.55 8.62
N ALA A 123 -8.28 3.93 9.06
CA ALA A 123 -8.99 4.30 10.28
C ALA A 123 -8.19 4.07 11.58
N GLN A 124 -7.10 3.29 11.51
CA GLN A 124 -6.21 2.99 12.62
C GLN A 124 -4.97 3.90 12.63
N LEU A 125 -4.83 4.83 11.67
CA LEU A 125 -3.73 5.77 11.67
C LEU A 125 -3.79 6.65 12.93
N PRO A 126 -2.68 6.82 13.65
CA PRO A 126 -2.64 7.69 14.82
C PRO A 126 -2.82 9.14 14.38
N VAL A 127 -3.60 9.89 15.16
CA VAL A 127 -3.80 11.33 14.93
C VAL A 127 -2.62 12.08 15.56
N LEU A 128 -1.71 12.53 14.72
CA LEU A 128 -0.59 13.39 15.11
C LEU A 128 -1.02 14.85 15.00
N LYS A 129 -0.93 15.60 16.12
CA LYS A 129 -1.31 17.01 16.22
C LYS A 129 -0.10 17.91 16.17
#